data_AF-A0A1J4K240-F1
#
_entry.id   AF-A0A1J4K240-F1
#
_cell.length_a   1.000
_cell.length_b   1.000
_cell.length_c   1.000
_cell.angle_alpha   90.00
_cell.angle_beta   90.00
_cell.angle_gamma   90.00
#
_symmetry.space_group_name_H-M   'P 1'
#
loop_
_entity.id
_entity.type
_entity.pdbx_description
1 polymer ?
#
loop_
_entity_poly.entity_id
_entity_poly.type
_entity_poly.pdbx_seq_one_letter_code
_entity_poly.pdbx_strand_id
1 'polypeptide(L)'
;MEKFATEEEIANIVFAFSGDVYALSDALRFLNINDYDKPMKPRFLCWLIGLKLIPPDRMNWIPEIYKLSDYYRRCLERYVGDCYQSPLDSVSTNSGVIRDNVHAALPWFNKFAAYFGLDEFHIKDAEIRIQRIFAVCIHDANGFKFNEAYTRVAYLAYLLSLIFSAHGALPLVFAEAMAHHIARALISILAFNRNLDDMNASEDHHNELQRLTKQFCPEVFQKLRAGGINFFEFSDRWERNMFADEHAPLNIFLIWDQIIFHITEFRYFLRFLVVAHYRAMINAKIDFNSDESILDMRWDAMAIIDDVEYLIEKSKENPMNLFYQIICPCFPFLRK
;
A
#
# COMPACT_ATOMS: atom_id res chain seq x y z
N MET A 1 -19.12 -21.65 -6.03
CA MET A 1 -18.58 -20.54 -5.23
C MET A 1 -17.73 -21.13 -4.10
N GLU A 2 -16.60 -20.53 -3.77
CA GLU A 2 -15.70 -21.03 -2.72
C GLU A 2 -16.33 -20.94 -1.31
N LYS A 3 -15.94 -21.82 -0.40
CA LYS A 3 -16.36 -21.76 1.02
C LYS A 3 -15.61 -20.62 1.71
N PHE A 4 -16.34 -19.67 2.31
CA PHE A 4 -15.77 -18.62 3.13
C PHE A 4 -15.41 -19.13 4.53
N ALA A 5 -14.45 -18.46 5.17
CA ALA A 5 -14.07 -18.74 6.55
C ALA A 5 -15.26 -18.46 7.48
N THR A 6 -15.43 -19.33 8.48
CA THR A 6 -16.35 -19.12 9.60
C THR A 6 -15.77 -18.12 10.58
N GLU A 7 -16.63 -17.51 11.40
CA GLU A 7 -16.21 -16.59 12.46
C GLU A 7 -15.26 -17.28 13.47
N GLU A 8 -15.48 -18.56 13.77
CA GLU A 8 -14.61 -19.36 14.64
C GLU A 8 -13.21 -19.58 14.04
N GLU A 9 -13.13 -19.94 12.75
CA GLU A 9 -11.84 -20.07 12.04
C GLU A 9 -11.07 -18.73 12.06
N ILE A 10 -11.77 -17.61 11.82
CA ILE A 10 -11.18 -16.27 11.91
C ILE A 10 -10.71 -15.97 13.33
N ALA A 11 -11.53 -16.25 14.34
CA ALA A 11 -11.20 -16.01 15.74
C ALA A 11 -9.91 -16.70 16.14
N ASN A 12 -9.79 -17.99 15.84
CA ASN A 12 -8.61 -18.80 16.16
C ASN A 12 -7.32 -18.19 15.59
N ILE A 13 -7.36 -17.74 14.33
CA ILE A 13 -6.18 -17.18 13.67
C ILE A 13 -5.88 -15.76 14.12
N VAL A 14 -6.89 -14.90 14.30
CA VAL A 14 -6.69 -13.54 14.82
C VAL A 14 -6.06 -13.57 16.21
N PHE A 15 -6.50 -14.47 17.09
CA PHE A 15 -5.88 -14.64 18.41
C PHE A 15 -4.43 -15.14 18.32
N ALA A 16 -4.15 -16.08 17.42
CA ALA A 16 -2.80 -16.61 17.25
C ALA A 16 -1.82 -15.59 16.64
N PHE A 17 -2.32 -14.68 15.78
CA PHE A 17 -1.48 -13.81 14.93
C PHE A 17 -1.46 -12.35 15.37
N SER A 18 -2.20 -11.97 16.41
CA SER A 18 -2.22 -10.60 16.94
C SER A 18 -0.87 -10.11 17.45
N GLY A 19 0.02 -11.02 17.85
CA GLY A 19 1.25 -10.66 18.55
C GLY A 19 0.94 -9.78 19.76
N ASP A 20 1.73 -8.72 19.94
CA ASP A 20 1.60 -7.74 21.02
C ASP A 20 0.69 -6.55 20.69
N VAL A 21 -0.22 -6.70 19.72
CA VAL A 21 -1.18 -5.65 19.36
C VAL A 21 -2.44 -5.79 20.23
N TYR A 22 -2.70 -4.79 21.10
CA TYR A 22 -3.89 -4.77 21.96
C TYR A 22 -4.74 -3.51 21.79
N ALA A 23 -4.13 -2.38 21.40
CA ALA A 23 -4.80 -1.11 21.19
C ALA A 23 -4.23 -0.34 19.99
N LEU A 24 -4.83 0.82 19.68
CA LEU A 24 -4.38 1.69 18.60
C LEU A 24 -2.90 2.06 18.70
N SER A 25 -2.42 2.38 19.91
CA SER A 25 -1.02 2.75 20.14
C SER A 25 -0.05 1.63 19.76
N ASP A 26 -0.43 0.36 19.96
CA ASP A 26 0.41 -0.78 19.58
C ASP A 26 0.47 -0.95 18.06
N ALA A 27 -0.67 -0.79 17.38
CA ALA A 27 -0.72 -0.83 15.93
C ALA A 27 0.10 0.30 15.31
N LEU A 28 -0.04 1.53 15.81
CA LEU A 28 0.75 2.67 15.36
C LEU A 28 2.24 2.49 15.63
N ARG A 29 2.61 2.00 16.83
CA ARG A 29 3.99 1.66 17.16
C ARG A 29 4.55 0.60 16.21
N PHE A 30 3.76 -0.46 15.94
CA PHE A 30 4.15 -1.51 15.02
C PHE A 30 4.43 -0.96 13.61
N LEU A 31 3.54 -0.12 13.08
CA LEU A 31 3.71 0.50 11.77
C LEU A 31 4.97 1.38 11.74
N ASN A 32 5.24 2.13 12.80
CA ASN A 32 6.40 3.04 12.89
C ASN A 32 7.76 2.35 13.08
N ILE A 33 7.82 1.06 13.44
CA ILE A 33 9.11 0.36 13.61
C ILE A 33 9.78 0.16 12.23
N ASN A 34 11.05 0.55 12.09
CA ASN A 34 11.83 0.29 10.87
C ASN A 34 12.66 -0.99 11.08
N ASP A 35 12.11 -2.13 10.65
CA ASP A 35 12.76 -3.43 10.80
C ASP A 35 12.40 -4.37 9.64
N TYR A 36 13.40 -4.84 8.90
CA TYR A 36 13.20 -5.80 7.81
C TYR A 36 12.61 -7.14 8.29
N ASP A 37 12.89 -7.53 9.54
CA ASP A 37 12.39 -8.77 10.13
C ASP A 37 10.98 -8.61 10.74
N LYS A 38 10.34 -7.45 10.53
CA LYS A 38 9.01 -7.18 11.06
C LYS A 38 7.99 -8.22 10.57
N PRO A 39 7.28 -8.90 11.48
CA PRO A 39 6.47 -10.06 11.13
C PRO A 39 5.20 -9.71 10.34
N MET A 40 4.95 -10.45 9.25
CA MET A 40 3.81 -10.22 8.34
C MET A 40 2.43 -10.44 8.99
N LYS A 41 2.36 -11.33 9.98
CA LYS A 41 1.10 -11.75 10.63
C LYS A 41 0.44 -10.58 11.40
N PRO A 42 1.10 -9.91 12.36
CA PRO A 42 0.54 -8.72 12.99
C PRO A 42 0.47 -7.52 12.04
N ARG A 43 1.31 -7.44 11.00
CA ARG A 43 1.23 -6.39 9.97
C ARG A 43 -0.15 -6.34 9.31
N PHE A 44 -0.71 -7.50 8.96
CA PHE A 44 -2.08 -7.59 8.44
C PHE A 44 -3.09 -6.88 9.35
N LEU A 45 -3.09 -7.17 10.65
CA LEU A 45 -4.02 -6.55 11.60
C LEU A 45 -3.74 -5.06 11.78
N CYS A 46 -2.47 -4.66 11.84
CA CYS A 46 -2.10 -3.25 11.95
C CYS A 46 -2.54 -2.44 10.72
N TRP A 47 -2.51 -3.02 9.53
CA TRP A 47 -3.03 -2.39 8.31
C TRP A 47 -4.54 -2.22 8.37
N LEU A 48 -5.29 -3.24 8.83
CA LEU A 48 -6.74 -3.12 9.00
C LEU A 48 -7.11 -1.99 10.00
N ILE A 49 -6.36 -1.87 11.10
CA ILE A 49 -6.56 -0.80 12.09
C ILE A 49 -6.16 0.56 11.53
N GLY A 50 -4.96 0.67 10.94
CA GLY A 50 -4.41 1.91 10.39
C GLY A 50 -5.25 2.49 9.25
N LEU A 51 -5.79 1.62 8.39
CA LEU A 51 -6.73 1.98 7.33
C LEU A 51 -8.17 2.15 7.82
N LYS A 52 -8.41 2.00 9.14
CA LYS A 52 -9.73 2.13 9.78
C LYS A 52 -10.79 1.18 9.20
N LEU A 53 -10.36 0.01 8.73
CA LEU A 53 -11.23 -1.07 8.27
C LEU A 53 -11.82 -1.84 9.45
N ILE A 54 -11.09 -1.89 10.57
CA ILE A 54 -11.57 -2.41 11.85
C ILE A 54 -11.28 -1.40 12.96
N PRO A 55 -12.07 -1.39 14.05
CA PRO A 55 -11.80 -0.52 15.19
C PRO A 55 -10.53 -0.95 15.93
N PRO A 56 -9.88 -0.02 16.65
CA PRO A 56 -8.69 -0.35 17.44
C PRO A 56 -8.98 -1.22 18.66
N ASP A 57 -10.24 -1.31 19.10
CA ASP A 57 -10.66 -2.14 20.22
C ASP A 57 -10.68 -3.62 19.82
N ARG A 58 -9.79 -4.39 20.44
CA ARG A 58 -9.59 -5.82 20.18
C ARG A 58 -10.85 -6.66 20.34
N MET A 59 -11.78 -6.28 21.21
CA MET A 59 -13.04 -7.00 21.42
C MET A 59 -13.89 -7.05 20.14
N ASN A 60 -13.70 -6.08 19.25
CA ASN A 60 -14.48 -5.93 18.03
C ASN A 60 -13.76 -6.45 16.77
N TRP A 61 -12.51 -6.91 16.86
CA TRP A 61 -11.76 -7.30 15.66
C TRP A 61 -12.38 -8.47 14.92
N ILE A 62 -12.69 -9.55 15.62
CA ILE A 62 -13.25 -10.77 15.04
C ILE A 62 -14.59 -10.50 14.33
N PRO A 63 -15.60 -9.90 14.99
CA PRO A 63 -16.88 -9.65 14.32
C PRO A 63 -16.75 -8.68 13.15
N GLU A 64 -15.85 -7.69 13.20
CA GLU A 64 -15.65 -6.76 12.08
C GLU A 64 -14.90 -7.41 10.90
N ILE A 65 -13.87 -8.22 11.15
CA ILE A 65 -13.19 -9.00 10.09
C ILE A 65 -14.17 -9.97 9.42
N TYR A 66 -15.01 -10.65 10.21
CA TYR A 66 -16.05 -11.52 9.68
C TYR A 66 -17.08 -10.73 8.84
N LYS A 67 -17.53 -9.56 9.30
CA LYS A 67 -18.43 -8.68 8.52
C LYS A 67 -17.80 -8.23 7.20
N LEU A 68 -16.52 -7.89 7.18
CA LEU A 68 -15.79 -7.54 5.95
C LEU A 68 -15.75 -8.72 4.98
N SER A 69 -15.51 -9.93 5.48
CA SER A 69 -15.51 -11.17 4.68
C SER A 69 -16.90 -11.47 4.11
N ASP A 70 -17.93 -11.39 4.95
CA ASP A 70 -19.32 -11.61 4.55
C ASP A 70 -19.84 -10.56 3.57
N TYR A 71 -19.43 -9.30 3.74
CA TYR A 71 -19.72 -8.23 2.79
C TYR A 71 -19.22 -8.61 1.40
N TYR A 72 -17.95 -8.99 1.29
CA TYR A 72 -17.35 -9.35 0.01
C TYR A 72 -18.02 -10.58 -0.61
N ARG A 73 -18.38 -11.58 0.20
CA ARG A 73 -19.16 -12.74 -0.24
C ARG A 73 -20.46 -12.33 -0.93
N ARG A 74 -21.24 -11.44 -0.32
CA ARG A 74 -22.49 -10.93 -0.89
C ARG A 74 -22.25 -10.14 -2.17
N CYS A 75 -21.17 -9.37 -2.24
CA CYS A 75 -20.77 -8.68 -3.48
C CYS A 75 -20.42 -9.68 -4.59
N LEU A 76 -19.71 -10.77 -4.27
CA LEU A 76 -19.40 -11.81 -5.25
C LEU A 76 -20.67 -12.47 -5.78
N GLU A 77 -21.58 -12.87 -4.88
CA GLU A 77 -22.88 -13.47 -5.21
C GLU A 77 -23.69 -12.53 -6.12
N ARG A 78 -23.74 -11.24 -5.77
CA ARG A 78 -24.56 -10.24 -6.47
C ARG A 78 -24.01 -9.83 -7.83
N TYR A 79 -22.69 -9.61 -7.94
CA TYR A 79 -22.10 -8.93 -9.10
C TYR A 79 -21.39 -9.87 -10.06
N VAL A 80 -20.81 -10.97 -9.55
CA VAL A 80 -20.02 -11.91 -10.37
C VAL A 80 -20.52 -13.35 -10.26
N GLY A 81 -21.69 -13.58 -9.66
CA GLY A 81 -22.23 -14.93 -9.43
C GLY A 81 -22.28 -15.78 -10.70
N ASP A 82 -22.81 -15.21 -11.79
CA ASP A 82 -22.98 -15.90 -13.08
C ASP A 82 -21.68 -15.97 -13.92
N CYS A 83 -20.66 -15.19 -13.56
CA CYS A 83 -19.38 -15.12 -14.25
C CYS A 83 -18.19 -15.27 -13.30
N TYR A 84 -18.33 -16.13 -12.28
CA TYR A 84 -17.34 -16.26 -11.20
C TYR A 84 -15.92 -16.62 -11.69
N GLN A 85 -15.83 -17.32 -12.82
CA GLN A 85 -14.58 -17.71 -13.50
C GLN A 85 -14.11 -16.71 -14.56
N SER A 86 -14.92 -15.70 -14.89
CA SER A 86 -14.63 -14.64 -15.85
C SER A 86 -15.22 -13.32 -15.34
N PRO A 87 -14.80 -12.83 -14.15
CA PRO A 87 -15.52 -11.78 -13.42
C PRO A 87 -15.60 -10.45 -14.17
N LEU A 88 -14.65 -10.17 -15.06
CA LEU A 88 -14.64 -8.96 -15.87
C LEU A 88 -15.74 -8.96 -16.94
N ASP A 89 -16.37 -10.09 -17.23
CA ASP A 89 -17.53 -10.16 -18.13
C ASP A 89 -18.78 -9.51 -17.49
N SER A 90 -18.80 -9.35 -16.16
CA SER A 90 -19.83 -8.53 -15.47
C SER A 90 -19.65 -7.03 -15.66
N VAL A 91 -18.50 -6.59 -16.20
CA VAL A 91 -18.12 -5.17 -16.26
C VAL A 91 -18.21 -4.66 -17.69
N SER A 92 -18.96 -3.58 -17.90
CA SER A 92 -19.18 -3.00 -19.23
C SER A 92 -18.05 -2.11 -19.76
N THR A 93 -17.14 -1.65 -18.89
CA THR A 93 -16.06 -0.70 -19.25
C THR A 93 -14.70 -1.16 -18.75
N ASN A 94 -13.65 -0.88 -19.52
CA ASN A 94 -12.24 -1.15 -19.17
C ASN A 94 -11.88 -2.61 -18.86
N SER A 95 -12.77 -3.59 -19.11
CA SER A 95 -12.52 -5.01 -18.81
C SER A 95 -11.26 -5.55 -19.50
N GLY A 96 -11.04 -5.22 -20.79
CA GLY A 96 -9.81 -5.57 -21.51
C GLY A 96 -8.56 -4.96 -20.87
N VAL A 97 -8.59 -3.66 -20.56
CA VAL A 97 -7.46 -2.94 -19.94
C VAL A 97 -7.11 -3.53 -18.57
N ILE A 98 -8.13 -3.87 -17.76
CA ILE A 98 -7.92 -4.51 -16.45
C ILE A 98 -7.28 -5.89 -16.65
N ARG A 99 -7.82 -6.70 -17.56
CA ARG A 99 -7.29 -8.05 -17.85
C ARG A 99 -5.83 -8.00 -18.24
N ASP A 100 -5.48 -7.14 -19.18
CA ASP A 100 -4.12 -7.04 -19.71
C ASP A 100 -3.13 -6.58 -18.62
N ASN A 101 -3.52 -5.58 -17.81
CA ASN A 101 -2.68 -5.09 -16.71
C ASN A 101 -2.50 -6.11 -15.59
N VAL A 102 -3.59 -6.78 -15.17
CA VAL A 102 -3.54 -7.83 -14.14
C VAL A 102 -2.65 -8.99 -14.59
N HIS A 103 -2.77 -9.40 -15.86
CA HIS A 103 -1.94 -10.44 -16.44
C HIS A 103 -0.46 -10.03 -16.52
N ALA A 104 -0.17 -8.83 -17.04
CA ALA A 104 1.20 -8.31 -17.15
C ALA A 104 1.89 -8.16 -15.78
N ALA A 105 1.12 -7.91 -14.72
CA ALA A 105 1.61 -7.78 -13.36
C ALA A 105 1.84 -9.12 -12.62
N LEU A 106 1.29 -10.23 -13.12
CA LEU A 106 1.34 -11.53 -12.45
C LEU A 106 2.78 -12.05 -12.23
N PRO A 107 3.72 -11.96 -13.19
CA PRO A 107 5.10 -12.37 -12.96
C PRO A 107 5.80 -11.58 -11.84
N TRP A 108 5.47 -10.30 -11.71
CA TRP A 108 5.98 -9.46 -10.62
C TRP A 108 5.43 -9.93 -9.27
N PHE A 109 4.11 -10.19 -9.18
CA PHE A 109 3.51 -10.75 -7.96
C PHE A 109 4.09 -12.12 -7.58
N ASN A 110 4.28 -13.01 -8.56
CA ASN A 110 4.82 -14.36 -8.31
C ASN A 110 6.23 -14.31 -7.69
N LYS A 111 7.09 -13.36 -8.12
CA LYS A 111 8.41 -13.15 -7.50
C LYS A 111 8.27 -12.75 -6.03
N PHE A 112 7.33 -11.86 -5.71
CA PHE A 112 7.07 -11.43 -4.33
C PHE A 112 6.51 -12.58 -3.49
N ALA A 113 5.55 -13.33 -4.01
CA ALA A 113 4.96 -14.46 -3.31
C ALA A 113 5.99 -15.56 -3.01
N ALA A 114 6.85 -15.88 -3.98
CA ALA A 114 7.94 -16.83 -3.82
C ALA A 114 8.94 -16.39 -2.74
N TYR A 115 9.24 -15.08 -2.66
CA TYR A 115 10.09 -14.53 -1.61
C TYR A 115 9.55 -14.81 -0.20
N PHE A 116 8.23 -14.73 -0.01
CA PHE A 116 7.56 -15.04 1.26
C PHE A 116 7.26 -16.54 1.46
N GLY A 117 7.78 -17.42 0.60
CA GLY A 117 7.63 -18.86 0.73
C GLY A 117 6.22 -19.38 0.43
N LEU A 118 5.41 -18.64 -0.33
CA LEU A 118 4.12 -19.13 -0.80
C LEU A 118 4.33 -20.13 -1.96
N ASP A 119 3.68 -21.29 -1.85
CA ASP A 119 3.74 -22.32 -2.88
C ASP A 119 2.79 -22.05 -4.07
N GLU A 120 2.88 -22.88 -5.10
CA GLU A 120 2.06 -22.80 -6.31
C GLU A 120 0.55 -22.92 -6.00
N PHE A 121 0.17 -23.72 -5.00
CA PHE A 121 -1.23 -23.90 -4.63
C PHE A 121 -1.87 -22.60 -4.15
N HIS A 122 -1.14 -21.76 -3.41
CA HIS A 122 -1.64 -20.49 -2.90
C HIS A 122 -1.75 -19.40 -3.99
N ILE A 123 -0.89 -19.44 -5.01
CA ILE A 123 -0.79 -18.36 -6.01
C ILE A 123 -1.43 -18.67 -7.37
N LYS A 124 -1.77 -19.93 -7.67
CA LYS A 124 -2.30 -20.35 -8.98
C LYS A 124 -3.50 -19.53 -9.48
N ASP A 125 -4.35 -19.06 -8.57
CA ASP A 125 -5.56 -18.31 -8.88
C ASP A 125 -5.41 -16.80 -8.64
N ALA A 126 -4.19 -16.29 -8.42
CA ALA A 126 -3.97 -14.89 -8.08
C ALA A 126 -4.54 -13.94 -9.16
N GLU A 127 -4.33 -14.25 -10.44
CA GLU A 127 -4.83 -13.43 -11.55
C GLU A 127 -6.35 -13.25 -11.48
N ILE A 128 -7.09 -14.36 -11.40
CA ILE A 128 -8.56 -14.30 -11.37
C ILE A 128 -9.10 -13.62 -10.10
N ARG A 129 -8.43 -13.79 -8.96
CA ARG A 129 -8.81 -13.13 -7.71
C ARG A 129 -8.64 -11.62 -7.79
N ILE A 130 -7.54 -11.13 -8.38
CA ILE A 130 -7.37 -9.68 -8.61
C ILE A 130 -8.44 -9.17 -9.59
N GLN A 131 -8.77 -9.93 -10.64
CA GLN A 131 -9.86 -9.56 -11.54
C GLN A 131 -11.22 -9.46 -10.81
N ARG A 132 -11.53 -10.40 -9.90
CA ARG A 132 -12.73 -10.35 -9.04
C ARG A 132 -12.73 -9.13 -8.14
N ILE A 133 -11.59 -8.80 -7.51
CA ILE A 133 -11.44 -7.59 -6.68
C ILE A 133 -11.80 -6.34 -7.50
N PHE A 134 -11.26 -6.17 -8.71
CA PHE A 134 -11.58 -5.02 -9.55
C PHE A 134 -13.03 -5.01 -10.05
N ALA A 135 -13.58 -6.16 -10.45
CA ALA A 135 -14.98 -6.26 -10.83
C ALA A 135 -15.90 -5.79 -9.69
N VAL A 136 -15.66 -6.27 -8.47
CA VAL A 136 -16.42 -5.84 -7.29
C VAL A 136 -16.22 -4.34 -7.02
N CYS A 137 -15.00 -3.80 -7.09
CA CYS A 137 -14.76 -2.36 -6.91
C CYS A 137 -15.55 -1.50 -7.90
N ILE A 138 -15.65 -1.91 -9.16
CA ILE A 138 -16.37 -1.17 -10.21
C ILE A 138 -17.88 -1.17 -9.96
N HIS A 139 -18.44 -2.31 -9.55
CA HIS A 139 -19.88 -2.42 -9.26
C HIS A 139 -20.28 -1.73 -7.95
N ASP A 140 -19.43 -1.80 -6.93
CA ASP A 140 -19.76 -1.38 -5.58
C ASP A 140 -19.50 0.11 -5.31
N ALA A 141 -18.54 0.72 -6.01
CA ALA A 141 -18.19 2.12 -5.86
C ALA A 141 -18.61 2.94 -7.09
N ASN A 142 -19.70 3.69 -6.94
CA ASN A 142 -20.16 4.65 -7.95
C ASN A 142 -19.02 5.61 -8.32
N GLY A 143 -18.60 5.59 -9.59
CA GLY A 143 -17.53 6.46 -10.09
C GLY A 143 -16.11 5.92 -9.92
N PHE A 144 -15.93 4.65 -9.50
CA PHE A 144 -14.62 4.01 -9.56
C PHE A 144 -14.10 4.01 -11.00
N LYS A 145 -12.93 4.61 -11.21
CA LYS A 145 -12.22 4.61 -12.49
C LYS A 145 -10.94 3.81 -12.33
N PHE A 146 -10.83 2.72 -13.08
CA PHE A 146 -9.61 1.92 -13.09
C PHE A 146 -8.42 2.76 -13.57
N ASN A 147 -7.27 2.50 -12.96
CA ASN A 147 -5.98 2.99 -13.41
C ASN A 147 -4.95 1.86 -13.25
N GLU A 148 -4.07 1.70 -14.22
CA GLU A 148 -3.08 0.61 -14.27
C GLU A 148 -2.24 0.49 -13.00
N ALA A 149 -1.86 1.61 -12.37
CA ALA A 149 -1.06 1.62 -11.16
C ALA A 149 -1.77 0.95 -9.96
N TYR A 150 -3.10 0.90 -9.97
CA TYR A 150 -3.88 0.22 -8.93
C TYR A 150 -3.66 -1.30 -8.93
N THR A 151 -3.16 -1.87 -10.03
CA THR A 151 -2.84 -3.30 -10.14
C THR A 151 -1.79 -3.72 -9.13
N ARG A 152 -0.71 -2.93 -9.00
CA ARG A 152 0.32 -3.16 -7.96
C ARG A 152 -0.27 -3.07 -6.56
N VAL A 153 -1.17 -2.11 -6.37
CA VAL A 153 -1.82 -1.91 -5.08
C VAL A 153 -2.66 -3.12 -4.68
N ALA A 154 -3.48 -3.63 -5.61
CA ALA A 154 -4.30 -4.80 -5.40
C ALA A 154 -3.47 -6.08 -5.14
N TYR A 155 -2.39 -6.29 -5.89
CA TYR A 155 -1.52 -7.45 -5.68
C TYR A 155 -0.79 -7.42 -4.34
N LEU A 156 -0.33 -6.27 -3.83
CA LEU A 156 0.31 -6.19 -2.51
C LEU A 156 -0.69 -6.36 -1.37
N ALA A 157 -1.89 -5.77 -1.50
CA ALA A 157 -2.98 -6.02 -0.57
C ALA A 157 -3.36 -7.51 -0.52
N TYR A 158 -3.39 -8.16 -1.68
CA TYR A 158 -3.61 -9.60 -1.79
C TYR A 158 -2.46 -10.41 -1.21
N LEU A 159 -1.21 -10.04 -1.48
CA LEU A 159 -0.04 -10.72 -0.94
C LEU A 159 -0.06 -10.73 0.60
N LEU A 160 -0.29 -9.58 1.24
CA LEU A 160 -0.35 -9.50 2.71
C LEU A 160 -1.48 -10.39 3.27
N SER A 161 -2.66 -10.30 2.67
CA SER A 161 -3.83 -11.08 3.07
C SER A 161 -3.64 -12.58 2.82
N LEU A 162 -2.95 -12.93 1.75
CA LEU A 162 -2.63 -14.31 1.36
C LEU A 162 -1.62 -14.92 2.31
N ILE A 163 -0.57 -14.19 2.69
CA ILE A 163 0.40 -14.63 3.70
C ILE A 163 -0.31 -14.92 5.02
N PHE A 164 -1.20 -14.03 5.48
CA PHE A 164 -1.98 -14.24 6.68
C PHE A 164 -2.86 -15.49 6.58
N SER A 165 -3.57 -15.65 5.45
CA SER A 165 -4.48 -16.77 5.22
C SER A 165 -3.75 -18.11 5.12
N ALA A 166 -2.65 -18.17 4.37
CA ALA A 166 -1.84 -19.37 4.17
C ALA A 166 -1.28 -19.90 5.50
N HIS A 167 -0.72 -19.01 6.33
CA HIS A 167 -0.21 -19.41 7.64
C HIS A 167 -1.32 -19.83 8.61
N GLY A 168 -2.52 -19.28 8.46
CA GLY A 168 -3.68 -19.60 9.29
C GLY A 168 -4.56 -20.72 8.74
N ALA A 169 -4.18 -21.35 7.62
CA ALA A 169 -5.01 -22.32 6.90
C ALA A 169 -6.44 -21.81 6.60
N LEU A 170 -6.60 -20.50 6.40
CA LEU A 170 -7.87 -19.92 5.99
C LEU A 170 -8.09 -20.11 4.48
N PRO A 171 -9.34 -20.24 4.01
CA PRO A 171 -9.64 -20.30 2.59
C PRO A 171 -9.06 -19.12 1.81
N LEU A 172 -8.58 -19.35 0.58
CA LEU A 172 -8.01 -18.30 -0.27
C LEU A 172 -9.00 -17.16 -0.57
N VAL A 173 -10.31 -17.46 -0.58
CA VAL A 173 -11.35 -16.43 -0.73
C VAL A 173 -11.40 -15.45 0.46
N PHE A 174 -10.92 -15.85 1.64
CA PHE A 174 -10.72 -14.92 2.77
C PHE A 174 -9.60 -13.92 2.45
N ALA A 175 -8.46 -14.38 1.91
CA ALA A 175 -7.38 -13.50 1.47
C ALA A 175 -7.88 -12.48 0.44
N GLU A 176 -8.65 -12.95 -0.55
CA GLU A 176 -9.26 -12.10 -1.58
C GLU A 176 -10.22 -11.06 -1.00
N ALA A 177 -11.07 -11.45 -0.04
CA ALA A 177 -12.00 -10.56 0.63
C ALA A 177 -11.29 -9.45 1.41
N MET A 178 -10.24 -9.79 2.15
CA MET A 178 -9.48 -8.80 2.92
C MET A 178 -8.68 -7.89 2.00
N ALA A 179 -8.09 -8.46 0.94
CA ALA A 179 -7.39 -7.72 -0.09
C ALA A 179 -8.28 -6.70 -0.80
N HIS A 180 -9.54 -7.05 -1.07
CA HIS A 180 -10.52 -6.10 -1.63
C HIS A 180 -10.64 -4.85 -0.76
N HIS A 181 -10.84 -5.00 0.54
CA HIS A 181 -11.02 -3.88 1.45
C HIS A 181 -9.74 -3.05 1.62
N ILE A 182 -8.59 -3.69 1.79
CA ILE A 182 -7.28 -3.03 1.88
C ILE A 182 -6.97 -2.26 0.59
N ALA A 183 -7.09 -2.92 -0.56
CA ALA A 183 -6.84 -2.30 -1.86
C ALA A 183 -7.78 -1.12 -2.10
N ARG A 184 -9.07 -1.26 -1.80
CA ARG A 184 -10.05 -0.19 -1.96
C ARG A 184 -9.73 1.02 -1.10
N ALA A 185 -9.33 0.82 0.16
CA ALA A 185 -8.92 1.92 1.04
C ALA A 185 -7.71 2.68 0.47
N LEU A 186 -6.66 1.96 0.09
CA LEU A 186 -5.44 2.53 -0.48
C LEU A 186 -5.68 3.21 -1.85
N ILE A 187 -6.47 2.58 -2.72
CA ILE A 187 -6.85 3.17 -4.02
C ILE A 187 -7.69 4.43 -3.81
N SER A 188 -8.55 4.47 -2.79
CA SER A 188 -9.36 5.65 -2.48
C SER A 188 -8.49 6.82 -2.03
N ILE A 189 -7.42 6.56 -1.27
CA ILE A 189 -6.41 7.57 -0.92
C ILE A 189 -5.70 8.09 -2.17
N LEU A 190 -5.25 7.19 -3.06
CA LEU A 190 -4.59 7.56 -4.32
C LEU A 190 -5.52 8.34 -5.27
N ALA A 191 -6.77 7.91 -5.40
CA ALA A 191 -7.77 8.58 -6.22
C ALA A 191 -8.10 9.98 -5.66
N PHE A 192 -8.23 10.10 -4.34
CA PHE A 192 -8.41 11.39 -3.68
C PHE A 192 -7.21 12.31 -3.92
N ASN A 193 -5.99 11.77 -3.80
CA ASN A 193 -4.76 12.51 -4.08
C ASN A 193 -4.76 13.07 -5.51
N ARG A 194 -5.08 12.25 -6.51
CA ARG A 194 -5.11 12.68 -7.92
C ARG A 194 -6.23 13.67 -8.22
N ASN A 195 -7.41 13.48 -7.64
CA ASN A 195 -8.52 14.41 -7.81
C ASN A 195 -8.16 15.81 -7.28
N LEU A 196 -7.41 15.89 -6.18
CA LEU A 196 -6.89 17.16 -5.68
C LEU A 196 -5.91 17.79 -6.70
N ASP A 197 -5.09 16.99 -7.38
CA ASP A 197 -4.19 17.50 -8.42
C ASP A 197 -4.96 18.06 -9.64
N ASP A 198 -6.01 17.36 -10.08
CA ASP A 198 -6.87 17.78 -11.18
C ASP A 198 -7.67 19.07 -10.89
N MET A 199 -7.93 19.37 -9.61
CA MET A 199 -8.72 20.53 -9.16
C MET A 199 -7.88 21.81 -8.92
N ASN A 200 -6.68 21.93 -9.51
CA ASN A 200 -5.70 23.01 -9.26
C ASN A 200 -5.12 23.06 -7.83
N ALA A 201 -5.32 22.04 -6.98
CA ALA A 201 -4.49 21.85 -5.78
C ALA A 201 -3.16 21.11 -6.10
N SER A 202 -2.87 20.90 -7.39
CA SER A 202 -1.57 20.44 -7.91
C SER A 202 -0.52 21.53 -7.87
N GLU A 203 -0.87 22.82 -8.03
CA GLU A 203 0.11 23.90 -7.85
C GLU A 203 0.68 23.86 -6.45
N ASP A 204 -0.14 23.69 -5.40
CA ASP A 204 0.34 23.57 -4.03
C ASP A 204 1.22 22.32 -3.83
N HIS A 205 0.84 21.17 -4.38
CA HIS A 205 1.63 19.95 -4.22
C HIS A 205 2.97 20.02 -4.97
N HIS A 206 2.95 20.39 -6.25
CA HIS A 206 4.15 20.50 -7.08
C HIS A 206 5.07 21.64 -6.62
N ASN A 207 4.52 22.80 -6.24
CA ASN A 207 5.32 23.91 -5.73
C ASN A 207 6.01 23.51 -4.42
N GLU A 208 5.29 22.81 -3.54
CA GLU A 208 5.84 22.36 -2.27
C GLU A 208 6.89 21.27 -2.45
N LEU A 209 6.64 20.27 -3.29
CA LEU A 209 7.63 19.25 -3.63
C LEU A 209 8.88 19.88 -4.27
N GLN A 210 8.71 20.86 -5.17
CA GLN A 210 9.83 21.58 -5.77
C GLN A 210 10.60 22.40 -4.73
N ARG A 211 9.90 23.06 -3.79
CA ARG A 211 10.50 23.83 -2.70
C ARG A 211 11.35 22.92 -1.80
N LEU A 212 10.79 21.81 -1.34
CA LEU A 212 11.49 20.82 -0.52
C LEU A 212 12.70 20.24 -1.25
N THR A 213 12.55 19.92 -2.54
CA THR A 213 13.64 19.40 -3.36
C THR A 213 14.76 20.45 -3.54
N LYS A 214 14.42 21.72 -3.79
CA LYS A 214 15.41 22.81 -3.85
C LYS A 214 16.16 23.00 -2.53
N GLN A 215 15.46 22.80 -1.42
CA GLN A 215 16.04 22.95 -0.09
C GLN A 215 16.97 21.78 0.27
N PHE A 216 16.55 20.55 0.01
CA PHE A 216 17.20 19.36 0.56
C PHE A 216 17.96 18.50 -0.46
N CYS A 217 17.70 18.68 -1.77
CA CYS A 217 18.32 17.91 -2.84
C CYS A 217 18.48 18.75 -4.13
N PRO A 218 19.03 19.97 -4.10
CA PRO A 218 19.00 20.91 -5.23
C PRO A 218 19.68 20.38 -6.51
N GLU A 219 20.70 19.53 -6.35
CA GLU A 219 21.47 18.99 -7.47
C GLU A 219 20.67 18.04 -8.38
N VAL A 220 19.55 17.50 -7.89
CA VAL A 220 18.73 16.56 -8.67
C VAL A 220 18.14 17.21 -9.91
N PHE A 221 17.78 18.50 -9.84
CA PHE A 221 17.23 19.22 -11.00
C PHE A 221 18.21 19.32 -12.15
N GLN A 222 19.50 19.52 -11.84
CA GLN A 222 20.53 19.59 -12.87
C GLN A 222 20.77 18.21 -13.49
N LYS A 223 20.81 17.15 -12.67
CA LYS A 223 21.03 15.78 -13.12
C LYS A 223 19.87 15.25 -13.97
N LEU A 224 18.63 15.44 -13.53
CA LEU A 224 17.43 15.07 -14.30
C LEU A 224 17.39 15.83 -15.63
N ARG A 225 17.67 17.14 -15.63
CA ARG A 225 17.72 17.94 -16.86
C ARG A 225 18.80 17.45 -17.83
N ALA A 226 19.97 17.07 -17.32
CA ALA A 226 21.04 16.51 -18.14
C ALA A 226 20.61 15.21 -18.82
N GLY A 227 19.88 14.35 -18.09
CA GLY A 227 19.29 13.12 -18.61
C GLY A 227 18.02 13.30 -19.46
N GLY A 228 17.54 14.54 -19.64
CA GLY A 228 16.29 14.79 -20.36
C GLY A 228 15.03 14.31 -19.62
N ILE A 229 15.11 14.10 -18.31
CA ILE A 229 14.01 13.59 -17.48
C ILE A 229 13.23 14.76 -16.88
N ASN A 230 11.91 14.73 -17.03
CA ASN A 230 11.01 15.68 -16.37
C ASN A 230 10.87 15.30 -14.88
N PHE A 231 11.12 16.26 -13.99
CA PHE A 231 11.06 16.07 -12.54
C PHE A 231 9.70 15.51 -12.07
N PHE A 232 8.60 16.15 -12.47
CA PHE A 232 7.26 15.75 -12.02
C PHE A 232 6.81 14.44 -12.64
N GLU A 233 7.04 14.23 -13.94
CA GLU A 233 6.66 12.96 -14.58
C GLU A 233 7.43 11.77 -13.99
N PHE A 234 8.66 12.00 -13.51
CA PHE A 234 9.47 10.98 -12.87
C PHE A 234 8.98 10.67 -11.45
N SER A 235 8.73 11.69 -10.61
CA SER A 235 8.18 11.49 -9.26
C SER A 235 6.76 10.93 -9.28
N ASP A 236 5.94 11.32 -10.26
CA ASP A 236 4.56 10.86 -10.43
C ASP A 236 4.46 9.33 -10.51
N ARG A 237 5.44 8.66 -11.14
CA ARG A 237 5.44 7.20 -11.25
C ARG A 237 5.50 6.54 -9.88
N TRP A 238 6.29 7.10 -8.97
CA TRP A 238 6.41 6.63 -7.61
C TRP A 238 5.12 6.86 -6.82
N GLU A 239 4.54 8.06 -6.93
CA GLU A 239 3.33 8.39 -6.18
C GLU A 239 2.12 7.58 -6.64
N ARG A 240 2.00 7.31 -7.95
CA ARG A 240 0.82 6.64 -8.53
C ARG A 240 0.62 5.21 -8.05
N ASN A 241 1.68 4.50 -7.67
CA ASN A 241 1.65 3.12 -7.19
C ASN A 241 2.19 2.98 -5.76
N MET A 242 2.41 4.09 -5.04
CA MET A 242 3.05 4.11 -3.70
C MET A 242 4.39 3.38 -3.68
N PHE A 243 5.26 3.68 -4.65
CA PHE A 243 6.62 3.15 -4.80
C PHE A 243 6.69 1.63 -5.02
N ALA A 244 5.58 0.98 -5.39
CA ALA A 244 5.52 -0.48 -5.51
C ALA A 244 6.46 -1.06 -6.58
N ASP A 245 6.75 -0.31 -7.64
CA ASP A 245 7.68 -0.76 -8.68
C ASP A 245 9.16 -0.58 -8.29
N GLU A 246 9.46 0.22 -7.26
CA GLU A 246 10.84 0.54 -6.87
C GLU A 246 11.41 -0.48 -5.88
N HIS A 247 10.59 -0.95 -4.95
CA HIS A 247 11.10 -1.68 -3.79
C HIS A 247 10.99 -3.20 -3.91
N ALA A 248 12.00 -3.88 -3.40
CA ALA A 248 11.97 -5.32 -3.15
C ALA A 248 10.88 -5.71 -2.12
N PRO A 249 10.51 -7.00 -2.00
CA PRO A 249 9.34 -7.43 -1.21
C PRO A 249 9.30 -6.96 0.25
N LEU A 250 10.39 -7.08 1.03
CA LEU A 250 10.41 -6.57 2.40
C LEU A 250 10.38 -5.04 2.45
N ASN A 251 11.12 -4.41 1.54
CA ASN A 251 11.29 -2.97 1.48
C ASN A 251 9.94 -2.28 1.24
N ILE A 252 9.13 -2.78 0.31
CA ILE A 252 7.85 -2.14 0.00
C ILE A 252 6.88 -2.18 1.18
N PHE A 253 6.87 -3.27 1.95
CA PHE A 253 6.00 -3.36 3.13
C PHE A 253 6.43 -2.40 4.23
N LEU A 254 7.72 -2.09 4.37
CA LEU A 254 8.18 -1.03 5.27
C LEU A 254 7.77 0.36 4.80
N ILE A 255 7.93 0.65 3.51
CA ILE A 255 7.47 1.92 2.93
C ILE A 255 5.96 2.10 3.17
N TRP A 256 5.17 1.04 2.95
CA TRP A 256 3.73 1.10 3.14
C TRP A 256 3.30 1.13 4.61
N ASP A 257 4.03 0.46 5.51
CA ASP A 257 3.80 0.61 6.95
C ASP A 257 3.89 2.09 7.34
N GLN A 258 4.91 2.81 6.84
CA GLN A 258 5.11 4.23 7.11
C GLN A 258 4.07 5.13 6.43
N ILE A 259 3.68 4.83 5.19
CA ILE A 259 2.59 5.53 4.51
C ILE A 259 1.28 5.40 5.32
N ILE A 260 0.97 4.20 5.82
CA ILE A 260 -0.24 3.95 6.61
C ILE A 260 -0.14 4.61 7.99
N PHE A 261 1.04 4.62 8.62
CA PHE A 261 1.28 5.35 9.85
C PHE A 261 0.98 6.84 9.68
N HIS A 262 1.43 7.44 8.57
CA HIS A 262 1.22 8.85 8.23
C HIS A 262 -0.06 9.13 7.40
N ILE A 263 -1.04 8.22 7.39
CA ILE A 263 -2.16 8.30 6.43
C ILE A 263 -3.02 9.56 6.56
N THR A 264 -3.12 10.13 7.77
CA THR A 264 -3.85 11.40 8.01
C THR A 264 -3.18 12.60 7.36
N GLU A 265 -1.89 12.50 7.08
CA GLU A 265 -1.05 13.54 6.49
C GLU A 265 -0.39 13.03 5.20
N PHE A 266 -1.08 12.13 4.49
CA PHE A 266 -0.55 11.37 3.35
C PHE A 266 0.26 12.23 2.38
N ARG A 267 -0.31 13.34 1.89
CA ARG A 267 0.38 14.26 0.95
C ARG A 267 1.65 14.87 1.52
N TYR A 268 1.64 15.24 2.80
CA TYR A 268 2.79 15.86 3.44
C TYR A 268 3.93 14.85 3.54
N PHE A 269 3.66 13.66 4.08
CA PHE A 269 4.64 12.58 4.16
C PHE A 269 5.16 12.14 2.79
N LEU A 270 4.26 12.00 1.80
CA LEU A 270 4.60 11.55 0.45
C LEU A 270 5.64 12.45 -0.22
N ARG A 271 5.55 13.78 -0.04
CA ARG A 271 6.55 14.71 -0.61
C ARG A 271 7.94 14.48 -0.03
N PHE A 272 8.04 14.29 1.29
CA PHE A 272 9.33 13.98 1.91
C PHE A 272 9.85 12.62 1.46
N LEU A 273 8.97 11.64 1.29
CA LEU A 273 9.33 10.34 0.75
C LEU A 273 9.92 10.46 -0.65
N VAL A 274 9.32 11.24 -1.56
CA VAL A 274 9.89 11.53 -2.88
C VAL A 274 11.27 12.20 -2.79
N VAL A 275 11.43 13.20 -1.92
CA VAL A 275 12.71 13.90 -1.73
C VAL A 275 13.79 12.95 -1.19
N ALA A 276 13.45 12.07 -0.25
CA ALA A 276 14.36 11.06 0.28
C ALA A 276 14.80 10.05 -0.80
N HIS A 277 13.88 9.64 -1.69
CA HIS A 277 14.24 8.78 -2.83
C HIS A 277 15.23 9.48 -3.77
N TYR A 278 15.02 10.75 -4.09
CA TYR A 278 16.00 11.51 -4.87
C TYR A 278 17.36 11.60 -4.19
N ARG A 279 17.40 11.89 -2.88
CA ARG A 279 18.66 11.91 -2.12
C ARG A 279 19.34 10.56 -2.11
N ALA A 280 18.60 9.46 -2.02
CA ALA A 280 19.15 8.12 -2.11
C ALA A 280 19.81 7.88 -3.49
N MET A 281 19.17 8.29 -4.59
CA MET A 281 19.77 8.19 -5.94
C MET A 281 21.05 9.03 -6.06
N ILE A 282 21.05 10.25 -5.52
CA ILE A 282 22.24 11.10 -5.49
C ILE A 282 23.39 10.44 -4.71
N ASN A 283 23.11 9.94 -3.51
CA ASN A 283 24.09 9.31 -2.64
C ASN A 283 24.67 8.04 -3.28
N ALA A 284 23.83 7.28 -4.01
CA ALA A 284 24.24 6.12 -4.80
C ALA A 284 24.96 6.50 -6.11
N LYS A 285 25.09 7.79 -6.41
CA LYS A 285 25.73 8.33 -7.62
C LYS A 285 25.10 7.79 -8.91
N ILE A 286 23.78 7.64 -8.92
CA ILE A 286 23.04 7.22 -10.12
C ILE A 286 23.34 8.16 -11.29
N ASP A 287 23.60 7.56 -12.45
CA ASP A 287 23.70 8.29 -13.71
C ASP A 287 22.31 8.45 -14.33
N PHE A 288 21.76 9.65 -14.22
CA PHE A 288 20.43 9.98 -14.75
C PHE A 288 20.37 10.00 -16.28
N ASN A 289 21.51 9.83 -16.98
CA ASN A 289 21.54 9.65 -18.43
C ASN A 289 21.45 8.17 -18.84
N SER A 290 21.43 7.24 -17.88
CA SER A 290 21.41 5.80 -18.11
C SER A 290 20.19 5.17 -17.46
N ASP A 291 19.25 4.69 -18.30
CA ASP A 291 18.09 3.94 -17.84
C ASP A 291 18.49 2.70 -17.05
N GLU A 292 19.57 2.01 -17.46
CA GLU A 292 20.12 0.86 -16.73
C GLU A 292 20.58 1.27 -15.32
N SER A 293 21.28 2.40 -15.19
CA SER A 293 21.69 2.89 -13.87
C SER A 293 20.50 3.22 -12.97
N ILE A 294 19.42 3.76 -13.53
CA ILE A 294 18.20 4.07 -12.77
C ILE A 294 17.48 2.78 -12.36
N LEU A 295 17.32 1.83 -13.29
CA LEU A 295 16.62 0.56 -13.06
C LEU A 295 17.37 -0.38 -12.12
N ASP A 296 18.70 -0.33 -12.10
CA ASP A 296 19.54 -1.13 -11.20
C ASP A 296 19.67 -0.51 -9.79
N MET A 297 19.02 0.62 -9.53
CA MET A 297 19.02 1.27 -8.23
C MET A 297 18.54 0.30 -7.15
N ARG A 298 19.39 0.08 -6.14
CA ARG A 298 19.05 -0.71 -4.96
C ARG A 298 18.54 0.21 -3.88
N TRP A 299 17.24 0.18 -3.66
CA TRP A 299 16.59 0.99 -2.65
C TRP A 299 16.76 0.37 -1.26
N ASP A 300 17.25 1.16 -0.31
CA ASP A 300 17.29 0.80 1.11
C ASP A 300 16.13 1.50 1.82
N ALA A 301 15.04 0.76 2.05
CA ALA A 301 13.85 1.33 2.66
C ALA A 301 14.11 1.93 4.06
N MET A 302 14.95 1.31 4.90
CA MET A 302 15.21 1.86 6.25
C MET A 302 15.96 3.19 6.15
N ALA A 303 17.01 3.25 5.34
CA ALA A 303 17.77 4.48 5.14
C ALA A 303 16.90 5.61 4.53
N ILE A 304 15.97 5.25 3.64
CA ILE A 304 15.02 6.21 3.06
C ILE A 304 14.05 6.73 4.12
N ILE A 305 13.49 5.86 4.97
CA ILE A 305 12.56 6.26 6.03
C ILE A 305 13.28 7.14 7.06
N ASP A 306 14.48 6.77 7.48
CA ASP A 306 15.30 7.58 8.39
C ASP A 306 15.59 8.97 7.80
N ASP A 307 15.84 9.05 6.49
CA ASP A 307 16.04 10.33 5.80
C ASP A 307 14.73 11.14 5.73
N VAL A 308 13.57 10.52 5.55
CA VAL A 308 12.27 11.20 5.62
C VAL A 308 12.07 11.85 7.00
N GLU A 309 12.32 11.11 8.08
CA GLU A 309 12.18 11.64 9.44
C GLU A 309 13.11 12.83 9.68
N TYR A 310 14.37 12.70 9.25
CA TYR A 310 15.35 13.79 9.29
C TYR A 310 14.86 15.02 8.51
N LEU A 311 14.36 14.84 7.29
CA LEU A 311 13.88 15.93 6.44
C LEU A 311 12.67 16.66 7.08
N ILE A 312 11.71 15.91 7.63
CA ILE A 312 10.54 16.45 8.33
C ILE A 312 10.98 17.29 9.52
N GLU A 313 11.93 16.80 10.34
CA GLU A 313 12.47 17.53 11.49
C GLU A 313 13.12 18.86 11.06
N LYS A 314 13.88 18.85 9.96
CA LYS A 314 14.60 20.03 9.46
C LYS A 314 13.73 21.04 8.72
N SER A 315 12.56 20.65 8.23
CA SER A 315 11.66 21.52 7.45
C SER A 315 11.15 22.73 8.26
N LYS A 316 11.23 22.72 9.60
CA LYS A 316 10.69 23.74 10.54
C LYS A 316 9.16 23.96 10.47
N GLU A 317 8.51 23.53 9.40
CA GLU A 317 7.07 23.35 9.28
C GLU A 317 6.69 22.02 9.92
N ASN A 318 6.55 21.99 11.25
CA ASN A 318 6.25 20.77 11.98
C ASN A 318 4.84 20.82 12.59
N PRO A 319 3.78 20.58 11.80
CA PRO A 319 2.43 20.43 12.35
C PRO A 319 2.30 19.18 13.26
N MET A 320 3.21 18.21 13.14
CA MET A 320 3.09 16.88 13.75
C MET A 320 3.23 16.84 15.28
N ASN A 321 3.95 17.78 15.90
CA ASN A 321 4.19 17.70 17.35
C ASN A 321 2.88 17.81 18.15
N LEU A 322 1.85 18.48 17.63
CA LEU A 322 0.61 18.66 18.34
C LEU A 322 -0.34 17.46 18.20
N PHE A 323 -0.45 16.86 17.01
CA PHE A 323 -1.49 15.85 16.73
C PHE A 323 -1.18 14.48 17.34
N TYR A 324 0.07 14.01 17.24
CA TYR A 324 0.46 12.71 17.82
C TYR A 324 0.54 12.74 19.36
N GLN A 325 0.88 13.88 19.97
CA GLN A 325 0.81 14.06 21.42
C GLN A 325 -0.61 13.94 21.96
N ILE A 326 -1.62 14.30 21.15
CA ILE A 326 -3.04 14.19 21.51
C ILE A 326 -3.54 12.74 21.38
N ILE A 327 -3.04 11.97 20.41
CA ILE A 327 -3.54 10.61 20.11
C ILE A 327 -2.74 9.50 20.82
N CYS A 328 -1.43 9.68 21.03
CA CYS A 328 -0.57 8.81 21.83
C CYS A 328 0.28 9.70 22.76
N PRO A 329 -0.11 9.85 24.04
CA PRO A 329 0.68 10.55 25.05
C PRO A 329 2.10 9.98 25.22
N CYS A 330 2.29 8.74 24.76
CA CYS A 330 3.55 7.99 24.66
C CYS A 330 4.51 8.49 23.56
N PHE A 331 4.01 9.18 22.54
CA PHE A 331 4.77 9.53 21.33
C PHE A 331 6.07 10.31 21.59
N PRO A 332 6.13 11.28 22.54
CA PRO A 332 7.38 11.97 22.87
C PRO A 332 8.48 11.06 23.43
N PHE A 333 8.12 9.90 24.00
CA PHE A 333 9.05 8.95 24.60
C PHE A 333 9.56 7.89 23.59
N LEU A 334 8.92 7.77 22.43
CA LEU A 334 9.33 6.87 21.34
C LEU A 334 10.39 7.49 20.42
N ARG A 335 10.60 8.81 20.47
CA ARG A 335 11.58 9.57 19.67
C ARG A 335 12.95 9.75 20.36
N LYS A 336 13.24 9.01 21.43
CA LYS A 336 14.50 9.14 22.19
C LYS A 336 15.48 8.03 21.91
#